data_AF-A0A5M3Q500-F1
#
_entry.id   AF-A0A5M3Q500-F1
#
_cell.length_a   1.000
_cell.length_b   1.000
_cell.length_c   1.000
_cell.angle_alpha   90.00
_cell.angle_beta   90.00
_cell.angle_gamma   90.00
#
_symmetry.space_group_name_H-M   'P 1'
#
loop_
_entity.id
_entity.type
_entity.pdbx_description
1 polymer ?
#
loop_
_entity_poly.entity_id
_entity_poly.type
_entity_poly.pdbx_seq_one_letter_code
_entity_poly.pdbx_strand_id
1 'polypeptide(L)'
;MNILADISAKQREVMKWLANKWSAQPSHGEVFTINGGANRQGVTCSLRTLKALEKKGFTCIDGTGSWVSTELGRQLFREQPI
;
A
#
# COMPACT_ATOMS: atom_id res chain seq x y z
N MET A 1 3.90 -8.91 -20.81
CA MET A 1 4.16 -7.60 -20.17
C MET A 1 4.56 -7.86 -18.72
N ASN A 2 5.77 -7.49 -18.30
CA ASN A 2 6.19 -7.69 -16.90
C ASN A 2 5.59 -6.58 -16.04
N ILE A 3 4.46 -6.85 -15.40
CA ILE A 3 3.67 -5.86 -14.63
C ILE A 3 4.49 -5.25 -13.47
N LEU A 4 5.55 -5.94 -13.03
CA LEU A 4 6.48 -5.50 -11.99
C LEU A 4 7.63 -4.60 -12.48
N ALA A 5 7.84 -4.48 -13.79
CA ALA A 5 8.96 -3.71 -14.36
C ALA A 5 8.78 -2.19 -14.20
N ASP A 6 7.55 -1.72 -14.00
CA ASP A 6 7.20 -0.30 -13.91
C ASP A 6 6.70 0.06 -12.49
N ILE A 7 7.40 -0.45 -11.46
CA ILE A 7 7.14 -0.07 -10.07
C ILE A 7 8.41 0.54 -9.45
N SER A 8 8.27 1.74 -8.88
CA SER A 8 9.37 2.41 -8.19
C SER A 8 9.68 1.75 -6.83
N ALA A 9 10.88 2.01 -6.30
CA ALA A 9 11.28 1.51 -4.97
C ALA A 9 10.28 1.92 -3.87
N LYS A 10 9.81 3.17 -3.87
CA LYS A 10 8.81 3.67 -2.91
C LYS A 10 7.47 2.95 -3.02
N GLN A 11 7.01 2.68 -4.23
CA GLN A 11 5.76 1.93 -4.46
C GLN A 11 5.90 0.48 -4.00
N ARG A 12 7.04 -0.15 -4.25
CA ARG A 12 7.35 -1.51 -3.77
C ARG A 12 7.38 -1.58 -2.24
N GLU A 13 7.99 -0.59 -1.59
CA GLU A 13 8.01 -0.49 -0.14
C GLU A 13 6.60 -0.37 0.46
N VAL A 14 5.74 0.48 -0.11
CA VAL A 14 4.33 0.56 0.30
C VAL A 14 3.61 -0.77 0.12
N MET A 15 3.82 -1.43 -1.02
CA MET A 15 3.19 -2.72 -1.31
C MET A 15 3.66 -3.83 -0.37
N LYS A 16 4.92 -3.82 0.10
CA LYS A 16 5.42 -4.77 1.11
C LYS A 16 4.53 -4.79 2.35
N TRP A 17 4.05 -3.63 2.79
CA TRP A 17 3.16 -3.54 3.95
C TRP A 17 1.72 -3.87 3.59
N LEU A 18 1.16 -3.23 2.56
CA LEU A 18 -0.26 -3.41 2.20
C LEU A 18 -0.59 -4.85 1.76
N ALA A 19 0.33 -5.52 1.07
CA ALA A 19 0.16 -6.93 0.66
C ALA A 19 0.07 -7.88 1.87
N ASN A 20 0.61 -7.48 3.02
CA ASN A 20 0.54 -8.22 4.28
C ASN A 20 -0.70 -7.88 5.11
N LYS A 21 -1.79 -7.45 4.45
CA LYS A 21 -3.09 -7.10 5.05
C LYS A 21 -3.06 -5.87 5.97
N TRP A 22 -2.03 -5.04 5.85
CA TRP A 22 -2.02 -3.74 6.53
C TRP A 22 -2.85 -2.75 5.71
N SER A 23 -3.31 -1.68 6.36
CA SER A 23 -4.03 -0.59 5.70
C SER A 23 -3.31 0.75 5.88
N ALA A 24 -3.42 1.63 4.88
CA ALA A 24 -2.97 3.01 4.98
C ALA A 24 -4.16 3.91 5.34
N GLN A 25 -4.06 4.59 6.47
CA GLN A 25 -5.08 5.51 6.94
C GLN A 25 -4.65 6.96 6.69
N PRO A 26 -5.59 7.88 6.47
CA PRO A 26 -5.28 9.30 6.40
C PRO A 26 -4.55 9.76 7.67
N SER A 27 -3.47 10.52 7.51
CA SER A 27 -2.75 11.13 8.64
C SER A 27 -2.94 12.65 8.64
N HIS A 28 -2.28 13.35 7.72
CA HIS A 28 -2.39 14.81 7.58
C HIS A 28 -2.16 15.20 6.11
N GLY A 29 -2.98 16.11 5.59
CA GLY A 29 -2.91 16.51 4.18
C GLY A 29 -2.99 15.31 3.22
N GLU A 30 -2.04 15.23 2.29
CA GLU A 30 -1.94 14.11 1.33
C GLU A 30 -1.06 12.94 1.84
N VAL A 31 -0.82 12.86 3.15
CA VAL A 31 0.00 11.81 3.78
C VAL A 31 -0.88 10.76 4.45
N PHE A 32 -0.53 9.50 4.20
CA PHE A 32 -1.17 8.32 4.76
C PHE A 32 -0.17 7.54 5.59
N THR A 33 -0.63 6.96 6.70
CA THR A 33 0.18 6.12 7.58
C THR A 33 -0.27 4.67 7.49
N ILE A 34 0.67 3.78 7.21
CA ILE A 34 0.45 2.34 7.15
C ILE A 34 0.70 1.76 8.55
N ASN A 35 -0.37 1.22 9.14
CA ASN A 35 -0.40 0.59 10.48
C ASN A 35 0.21 1.46 11.60
N GLY A 36 -0.21 2.71 11.68
CA GLY A 36 0.06 3.60 12.80
C GLY A 36 -0.92 3.35 13.94
N GLY A 37 -0.78 2.24 14.67
CA GLY A 37 -1.47 2.06 15.95
C GLY A 37 -0.89 3.01 17.01
N ALA A 38 -1.65 3.27 18.09
CA ALA A 38 -1.15 4.01 19.24
C ALA A 38 0.18 3.38 19.72
N ASN A 39 1.26 4.15 19.70
CA ASN A 39 2.64 3.77 20.06
C ASN A 39 3.49 3.02 19.01
N ARG A 40 3.09 2.95 17.73
CA ARG A 40 4.00 2.51 16.65
C ARG A 40 4.20 3.60 15.61
N GLN A 41 5.44 3.85 15.24
CA GLN A 41 5.77 4.72 14.12
C GLN A 41 5.43 3.98 12.82
N GLY A 42 4.20 4.20 12.31
CA GLY A 42 3.76 3.63 11.05
C GLY A 42 4.55 4.20 9.87
N VAL A 43 4.61 3.45 8.77
CA VAL A 43 5.29 3.90 7.54
C VAL A 43 4.39 4.90 6.84
N THR A 44 4.93 6.08 6.51
CA THR A 44 4.17 7.12 5.80
C THR A 44 4.31 6.99 4.29
N CYS A 45 3.24 7.24 3.56
CA CYS A 45 3.24 7.32 2.10
C CYS A 45 2.34 8.46 1.62
N SER A 46 2.53 8.87 0.36
CA SER A 46 1.74 9.94 -0.25
C SER A 46 0.50 9.39 -0.97
N LEU A 47 -0.56 10.20 -1.05
CA LEU A 47 -1.73 9.93 -1.88
C LEU A 47 -1.36 9.62 -3.33
N ARG A 48 -0.35 10.33 -3.88
CA ARG A 48 0.16 10.10 -5.23
C ARG A 48 0.69 8.68 -5.41
N THR A 49 1.41 8.15 -4.42
CA THR A 49 1.92 6.77 -4.45
C THR A 49 0.76 5.77 -4.49
N LEU A 50 -0.25 5.96 -3.63
CA LEU A 50 -1.42 5.09 -3.53
C LEU A 50 -2.25 5.11 -4.81
N LYS A 51 -2.54 6.29 -5.38
CA LYS A 51 -3.23 6.42 -6.67
C LYS A 51 -2.46 5.79 -7.84
N ALA A 52 -1.13 5.86 -7.81
CA ALA A 52 -0.33 5.22 -8.85
C ALA A 52 -0.39 3.68 -8.77
N LEU A 53 -0.48 3.12 -7.56
CA LEU A 53 -0.68 1.69 -7.33
C LEU A 53 -2.10 1.24 -7.69
N GLU A 54 -3.09 2.08 -7.39
CA GLU A 54 -4.50 1.87 -7.75
C GLU A 54 -4.70 1.79 -9.26
N LYS A 55 -4.08 2.72 -10.02
CA LYS A 55 -4.11 2.69 -11.50
C LYS A 55 -3.54 1.39 -12.08
N LYS A 56 -2.67 0.69 -11.34
CA LYS A 56 -2.11 -0.61 -11.71
C LYS A 56 -2.93 -1.79 -11.16
N GLY A 57 -4.00 -1.52 -10.41
CA GLY A 57 -4.88 -2.52 -9.81
C GLY A 57 -4.34 -3.19 -8.54
N PHE A 58 -3.32 -2.64 -7.89
CA PHE A 58 -2.65 -3.27 -6.74
C PHE A 58 -3.22 -2.85 -5.38
N THR A 59 -3.88 -1.70 -5.33
CA THR A 59 -4.51 -1.13 -4.13
C THR A 59 -5.88 -0.58 -4.46
N CYS A 60 -6.74 -0.47 -3.45
CA CYS A 60 -8.04 0.20 -3.53
C CYS A 60 -8.39 0.83 -2.17
N ILE A 61 -9.42 1.68 -2.16
CA ILE A 61 -10.03 2.20 -0.94
C ILE A 61 -11.11 1.21 -0.47
N ASP A 62 -11.12 0.86 0.81
CA ASP A 62 -12.16 0.04 1.42
C ASP A 62 -13.38 0.87 1.90
N GLY A 63 -14.39 0.21 2.47
CA GLY A 63 -15.59 0.89 2.98
C GLY A 63 -15.35 1.86 4.15
N THR A 64 -14.14 1.88 4.73
CA THR A 64 -13.76 2.80 5.82
C THR A 64 -12.97 4.01 5.33
N GLY A 65 -12.68 4.10 4.03
CA GLY A 65 -11.79 5.13 3.48
C GLY A 65 -10.30 4.81 3.67
N SER A 66 -9.96 3.60 4.10
CA SER A 66 -8.57 3.15 4.22
C SER A 66 -8.08 2.55 2.91
N TRP A 67 -6.81 2.76 2.59
CA TRP A 67 -6.19 2.11 1.45
C TRP A 67 -5.71 0.71 1.83
N VAL A 68 -6.12 -0.28 1.05
CA VAL A 68 -5.77 -1.69 1.23
C VAL A 68 -5.21 -2.27 -0.06
N SER A 69 -4.48 -3.38 0.04
CA SER A 69 -4.06 -4.11 -1.16
C SER A 69 -5.23 -4.89 -1.76
N THR A 70 -5.33 -4.93 -3.09
CA THR A 70 -6.24 -5.83 -3.82
C THR A 70 -5.73 -7.27 -3.76
N GLU A 71 -6.52 -8.22 -4.24
CA GLU A 71 -6.07 -9.61 -4.36
C GLU A 71 -4.84 -9.74 -5.28
N LEU A 72 -4.85 -9.07 -6.43
CA LEU A 72 -3.69 -9.03 -7.34
C LEU A 72 -2.45 -8.45 -6.66
N GLY A 73 -2.60 -7.34 -5.93
CA GLY A 73 -1.50 -6.72 -5.19
C GLY A 73 -0.92 -7.65 -4.13
N ARG A 74 -1.77 -8.41 -3.42
CA ARG A 74 -1.30 -9.42 -2.46
C ARG A 74 -0.53 -10.53 -3.15
N GLN A 75 -1.05 -11.10 -4.23
CA GLN A 75 -0.40 -12.21 -4.92
C GLN A 75 0.99 -11.86 -5.46
N LEU A 76 1.18 -10.61 -5.92
CA LEU A 76 2.44 -10.16 -6.51
C LEU A 76 3.48 -9.66 -5.49
N PHE A 77 3.04 -9.14 -4.34
CA PHE A 77 3.93 -8.43 -3.40
C PHE A 77 3.97 -9.01 -1.99
N ARG A 78 3.15 -10.00 -1.67
CA ARG A 78 3.23 -10.71 -0.39
C ARG A 78 4.55 -11.46 -0.36
N GLU A 79 5.41 -11.12 0.60
CA GLU A 79 6.53 -11.98 0.97
C GLU A 79 5.92 -13.33 1.39
N GLN A 80 6.25 -14.41 0.68
CA GLN A 80 5.84 -15.74 1.11
C GLN A 80 6.42 -15.97 2.51
N PRO A 81 5.63 -16.51 3.46
CA PRO A 81 6.18 -16.91 4.75
C PRO A 81 7.29 -17.93 4.50
N ILE A 82 8.44 -17.71 5.15
CA ILE A 82 9.53 -18.68 5.28
C ILE A 82 9.03 -19.88 6.08
#